data_AF-A0AAX0H8T6-F1
#
_entry.id   AF-A0AAX0H8T6-F1
#
_cell.length_a   1.000
_cell.length_b   1.000
_cell.length_c   1.000
_cell.angle_alpha   90.00
_cell.angle_beta   90.00
_cell.angle_gamma   90.00
#
_symmetry.space_group_name_H-M   'P 1'
#
loop_
_entity.id
_entity.type
_entity.pdbx_description
1 polymer ?
#
loop_
_entity_poly.entity_id
_entity_poly.type
_entity_poly.pdbx_seq_one_letter_code
_entity_poly.pdbx_strand_id
1 'polypeptide(L)'
;MTVRLELQNVKEEILEAIKSIVKLSPNTKMKVVELDENGYDKKYVKDILSASNELDRAIKNGKTKTFKNAKEMFQDIGVKVG
;
A
#
# COMPACT_ATOMS: atom_id res chain seq x y z
N MET A 1 -27.31 9.97 0.68
CA MET A 1 -26.17 10.75 1.22
C MET A 1 -25.06 9.77 1.55
N THR A 2 -23.82 10.06 1.15
CA THR A 2 -22.66 9.19 1.40
C THR A 2 -21.70 9.92 2.31
N VAL A 3 -21.34 9.31 3.44
CA VAL A 3 -20.40 9.87 4.42
C VAL A 3 -19.36 8.80 4.74
N ARG A 4 -18.07 9.19 4.78
CA ARG A 4 -16.97 8.32 5.21
C ARG A 4 -16.51 8.76 6.60
N LEU A 5 -16.50 7.81 7.53
CA LEU A 5 -15.97 7.98 8.87
C LEU A 5 -14.68 7.18 8.98
N GLU A 6 -13.62 7.81 9.49
CA GLU A 6 -12.34 7.17 9.75
C GLU A 6 -11.98 7.40 11.22
N LEU A 7 -11.58 6.34 11.91
CA LEU A 7 -11.27 6.35 13.32
C LEU A 7 -9.91 5.67 13.51
N GLN A 8 -9.03 6.34 14.24
CA GLN A 8 -7.65 5.89 14.46
C GLN A 8 -7.39 5.75 15.97
N ASN A 9 -6.50 4.83 16.35
CA ASN A 9 -6.10 4.57 17.75
C ASN A 9 -7.28 4.26 18.68
N VAL A 10 -8.25 3.51 18.17
CA VAL A 10 -9.50 3.19 18.86
C VAL A 10 -9.30 1.95 19.73
N LYS A 11 -9.78 1.98 20.98
CA LYS A 11 -9.80 0.79 21.83
C LYS A 11 -10.82 -0.24 21.31
N GLU A 12 -10.59 -1.52 21.60
CA GLU A 12 -11.42 -2.62 21.13
C GLU A 12 -12.90 -2.48 21.54
N GLU A 13 -13.17 -1.98 22.75
CA GLU A 13 -14.53 -1.80 23.26
C GLU A 13 -15.34 -0.78 22.43
N ILE A 14 -14.66 0.25 21.91
CA ILE A 14 -15.29 1.25 21.03
C ILE A 14 -15.57 0.65 19.66
N LEU A 15 -14.67 -0.19 19.13
CA LEU A 15 -14.90 -0.89 17.86
C LEU A 15 -16.14 -1.79 17.93
N GLU A 16 -16.31 -2.54 19.03
CA GLU A 16 -17.49 -3.38 19.26
C GLU A 16 -18.78 -2.57 19.41
N ALA A 17 -18.73 -1.41 20.06
CA ALA A 17 -19.84 -0.48 20.13
C ALA A 17 -20.25 0.02 18.72
N ILE A 18 -19.29 0.39 17.88
CA ILE A 18 -19.56 0.85 16.51
C ILE A 18 -20.14 -0.28 15.65
N LYS A 19 -19.58 -1.49 15.72
CA LYS A 19 -20.13 -2.67 15.05
C LYS A 19 -21.60 -2.90 15.43
N SER A 20 -21.93 -2.70 16.70
CA SER A 20 -23.29 -2.84 17.21
C SER A 20 -24.23 -1.78 16.65
N ILE A 21 -23.79 -0.52 16.56
CA ILE A 21 -24.56 0.57 15.93
C ILE A 21 -24.81 0.30 14.45
N VAL A 22 -23.79 -0.16 13.71
CA VAL A 22 -23.92 -0.47 12.28
C VAL A 22 -24.95 -1.56 12.03
N LYS A 23 -25.04 -2.58 12.89
CA LYS A 23 -26.06 -3.65 12.79
C LYS A 23 -27.50 -3.14 12.86
N LEU A 24 -27.74 -1.99 13.49
CA LEU A 24 -29.06 -1.37 13.59
C LEU A 24 -29.50 -0.67 12.29
N SER A 25 -28.58 -0.43 11.35
CA SER A 25 -28.85 0.20 10.06
C SER A 25 -28.50 -0.76 8.92
N PRO A 26 -29.45 -1.54 8.38
CA PRO A 26 -29.17 -2.62 7.44
C PRO A 26 -28.54 -2.16 6.11
N ASN A 27 -28.64 -0.87 5.79
CA ASN A 27 -28.04 -0.28 4.59
C ASN A 27 -26.64 0.32 4.84
N THR A 28 -26.17 0.35 6.09
CA THR A 28 -24.85 0.86 6.43
C THR A 28 -23.80 -0.22 6.25
N LYS A 29 -22.79 0.06 5.43
CA LYS A 29 -21.63 -0.82 5.24
C LYS A 29 -20.47 -0.31 6.07
N MET A 30 -19.89 -1.19 6.89
CA MET A 30 -18.65 -0.91 7.62
C MET A 30 -17.52 -1.72 7.01
N LYS A 31 -16.37 -1.07 6.81
CA LYS A 31 -15.12 -1.72 6.42
C LYS A 31 -14.10 -1.48 7.53
N VAL A 32 -13.57 -2.54 8.12
CA VAL A 32 -12.43 -2.47 9.03
C VAL A 32 -11.18 -2.74 8.22
N VAL A 33 -10.18 -1.85 8.35
CA VAL A 33 -8.86 -2.02 7.74
C VAL A 33 -7.85 -1.97 8.87
N GLU A 34 -7.11 -3.06 9.06
CA GLU A 34 -5.96 -3.07 9.97
C GLU A 34 -4.78 -2.42 9.27
N LEU A 35 -4.21 -1.42 9.92
CA LEU A 35 -3.01 -0.73 9.46
C LEU A 35 -1.84 -1.10 10.36
N ASP A 36 -0.63 -1.13 9.78
CA ASP A 36 0.60 -1.23 10.55
C ASP A 36 0.96 0.10 11.25
N GLU A 37 2.08 0.11 11.96
CA GLU A 37 2.61 1.31 12.65
C GLU A 37 2.85 2.51 11.74
N ASN A 38 2.99 2.27 10.43
CA ASN A 38 3.23 3.30 9.41
C ASN A 38 1.94 3.68 8.67
N GLY A 39 0.78 3.13 9.06
CA GLY A 39 -0.50 3.41 8.45
C GLY A 39 -0.76 2.66 7.14
N TYR A 40 0.01 1.63 6.82
CA TYR A 40 -0.19 0.80 5.63
C TYR A 40 -1.02 -0.43 5.94
N ASP A 41 -1.95 -0.77 5.04
CA ASP A 41 -2.65 -2.04 5.16
C ASP A 41 -1.74 -3.23 4.79
N LYS A 42 -1.99 -4.38 5.41
CA LYS A 42 -1.18 -5.60 5.20
C LYS A 42 -1.06 -6.02 3.73
N LYS A 43 -2.07 -5.76 2.92
CA LYS A 43 -2.06 -6.12 1.50
C LYS A 43 -1.09 -5.22 0.75
N TYR A 44 -1.13 -3.91 0.99
CA TYR A 44 -0.19 -2.97 0.40
C TYR A 44 1.27 -3.34 0.72
N VAL A 45 1.56 -3.63 1.99
CA VAL A 45 2.91 -4.07 2.41
C VAL A 45 3.33 -5.35 1.68
N LYS A 46 2.44 -6.34 1.59
CA LYS A 46 2.70 -7.59 0.87
C LYS A 46 2.95 -7.36 -0.62
N ASP A 47 2.17 -6.50 -1.26
CA ASP A 47 2.28 -6.21 -2.69
C ASP A 47 3.60 -5.50 -3.01
N ILE A 48 4.02 -4.53 -2.18
CA ILE A 48 5.34 -3.88 -2.31
C ILE A 48 6.48 -4.87 -2.11
N LEU A 49 6.43 -5.68 -1.05
CA LEU A 49 7.47 -6.68 -0.80
C LEU A 49 7.55 -7.70 -1.95
N SER A 50 6.42 -8.08 -2.52
CA SER A 50 6.37 -8.99 -3.67
C SER A 50 7.00 -8.33 -4.90
N ALA A 51 6.63 -7.08 -5.22
CA ALA A 51 7.19 -6.34 -6.34
C ALA A 51 8.72 -6.13 -6.20
N SER A 52 9.19 -5.82 -4.99
CA SER A 52 10.63 -5.69 -4.71
C SER A 52 11.37 -7.00 -4.95
N ASN A 53 10.82 -8.12 -4.46
CA ASN A 53 11.42 -9.44 -4.67
C ASN A 53 11.44 -9.87 -6.15
N GLU A 54 10.40 -9.51 -6.91
CA GLU A 54 10.34 -9.76 -8.35
C GLU A 54 11.40 -8.95 -9.10
N LEU A 55 11.55 -7.66 -8.76
CA LEU A 55 12.60 -6.80 -9.30
C LEU A 55 14.00 -7.36 -8.99
N ASP A 56 14.26 -7.76 -7.76
CA ASP A 56 15.55 -8.35 -7.36
C ASP A 56 15.87 -9.63 -8.15
N ARG A 57 14.86 -10.50 -8.36
CA ARG A 57 15.02 -11.70 -9.20
C ARG A 57 15.27 -11.33 -10.66
N ALA A 58 14.57 -10.34 -11.19
CA ALA A 58 14.73 -9.92 -12.57
C ALA A 58 16.11 -9.29 -12.82
N ILE A 59 16.63 -8.54 -11.85
CA ILE A 59 18.01 -8.02 -11.83
C ILE A 59 19.01 -9.19 -11.79
N LYS A 60 18.88 -10.12 -10.84
CA LYS A 60 19.80 -11.28 -10.71
C LYS A 60 19.81 -12.18 -11.94
N ASN A 61 18.68 -12.33 -12.60
CA ASN A 61 18.53 -13.15 -13.80
C ASN A 61 18.89 -12.39 -15.10
N GLY A 62 19.38 -11.15 -15.01
CA GLY A 62 19.75 -10.33 -16.17
C GLY A 62 18.57 -9.92 -17.06
N LYS A 63 17.33 -10.08 -16.57
CA LYS A 63 16.11 -9.71 -17.30
C LYS A 63 15.77 -8.21 -17.19
N THR A 64 16.39 -7.52 -16.22
CA THR A 64 16.22 -6.09 -16.01
C THR A 64 17.55 -5.39 -16.20
N LYS A 65 17.55 -4.39 -17.09
CA LYS A 65 18.71 -3.54 -17.33
C LYS A 65 18.91 -2.66 -16.10
N THR A 66 20.05 -2.78 -15.45
CA THR A 66 20.46 -1.92 -14.34
C THR A 66 21.52 -0.94 -14.83
N PHE A 67 21.57 0.22 -14.20
CA PHE A 67 22.51 1.28 -14.54
C PHE A 67 23.34 1.60 -13.30
N LYS A 68 24.63 1.92 -13.47
CA LYS A 68 25.50 2.26 -12.34
C LYS A 68 25.17 3.62 -11.74
N ASN A 69 24.56 4.50 -12.53
CA ASN A 69 24.19 5.84 -12.13
C ASN A 69 23.04 6.38 -13.01
N ALA A 70 22.44 7.49 -12.58
CA ALA A 70 21.36 8.13 -13.31
C ALA A 70 21.80 8.62 -14.70
N LYS A 71 23.06 9.03 -14.89
CA LYS A 71 23.57 9.53 -16.19
C LYS A 71 23.51 8.44 -17.26
N GLU A 72 23.93 7.21 -16.94
CA GLU A 72 23.82 6.05 -17.82
C GLU A 72 22.35 5.74 -18.17
N MET A 73 21.45 5.79 -17.19
CA MET A 73 20.01 5.59 -17.42
C MET A 73 19.43 6.63 -18.37
N PHE A 74 19.73 7.91 -18.14
CA PHE A 74 19.23 9.02 -18.98
C PHE A 74 19.75 8.93 -20.42
N GLN A 75 21.03 8.57 -20.59
CA GLN A 75 21.61 8.36 -21.91
C GLN A 75 20.93 7.20 -22.66
N ASP A 76 20.60 6.11 -21.96
CA ASP A 76 19.92 4.95 -22.56
C ASP A 76 18.51 5.28 -23.09
N ILE A 77 17.78 6.16 -22.38
CA ILE A 77 16.44 6.63 -22.81
C ILE A 77 16.50 7.85 -23.75
N GLY A 78 17.69 8.22 -24.25
CA GLY A 78 17.88 9.29 -25.24
C GLY A 78 17.91 10.71 -24.67
N VAL A 79 18.01 10.87 -23.35
CA VAL A 79 18.13 12.19 -22.69
C VAL A 79 19.60 12.61 -22.65
N LYS A 80 19.93 13.77 -23.23
CA LYS A 80 21.26 14.37 -23.12
C LYS A 80 21.46 14.99 -21.74
N VAL A 81 22.22 14.31 -20.90
CA VAL A 81 22.68 14.80 -19.59
C VAL A 81 24.12 15.32 -19.70
N GLY A 82 24.30 16.60 -19.33
CA GLY A 82 25.59 17.30 -19.26
C GLY A 82 26.59 16.61 -18.34
#